data_AF-A0AAJ2EUJ2-F1
#
_entry.id   AF-A0AAJ2EUJ2-F1
#
_cell.length_a   1.000
_cell.length_b   1.000
_cell.length_c   1.000
_cell.angle_alpha   90.00
_cell.angle_beta   90.00
_cell.angle_gamma   90.00
#
_symmetry.space_group_name_H-M   'P 1'
#
loop_
_entity.id
_entity.type
_entity.pdbx_description
1 polymer ?
#
loop_
_entity_poly.entity_id
_entity_poly.type
_entity_poly.pdbx_seq_one_letter_code
_entity_poly.pdbx_strand_id
1 'polypeptide(L)'
;MATLAFGSAIVQILLLDLVFSVDSIITAVGMTEHLPVMVIAVVVAVTVMLLAANPLANFINHNPTVVMLALGFLIMIGMTLIAEGFGAHVPKGYIYAAMAFSALIEGLNMLSRRAKRRQQAAGK
;
A
#
# COMPACT_ATOMS: atom_id res chain seq x y z
N MET A 1 -0.78 -1.21 31.47
CA MET A 1 -1.43 -1.55 30.17
C MET A 1 -0.45 -1.29 29.01
N ALA A 2 0.58 -2.11 28.82
CA ALA A 2 1.58 -1.89 27.76
C ALA A 2 2.17 -3.17 27.13
N THR A 3 1.68 -4.36 27.51
CA THR A 3 2.14 -5.65 26.95
C THR A 3 1.28 -6.17 25.80
N LEU A 4 0.03 -5.72 25.69
CA LEU A 4 -0.86 -6.07 24.56
C LEU A 4 -0.45 -5.42 23.23
N ALA A 5 0.43 -4.40 23.24
CA ALA A 5 0.77 -3.63 22.05
C ALA A 5 1.85 -4.29 21.15
N PHE A 6 2.89 -4.91 21.74
CA PHE A 6 4.03 -5.39 20.95
C PHE A 6 3.70 -6.68 20.18
N GLY A 7 3.08 -7.66 20.84
CA GLY A 7 2.61 -8.89 20.18
C GLY A 7 1.50 -8.62 19.16
N SER A 8 0.58 -7.71 19.45
CA SER A 8 -0.49 -7.32 18.52
C SER A 8 0.08 -6.61 17.28
N ALA A 9 1.06 -5.74 17.43
CA ALA A 9 1.72 -5.08 16.31
C ALA A 9 2.45 -6.08 15.40
N ILE A 10 3.16 -7.06 15.97
CA ILE A 10 3.82 -8.12 15.18
C ILE A 10 2.79 -8.92 14.38
N VAL A 11 1.69 -9.33 15.02
CA VAL A 11 0.61 -10.07 14.34
C VAL A 11 -0.02 -9.22 13.23
N GLN A 12 -0.24 -7.93 13.45
CA GLN A 12 -0.74 -7.02 12.41
C GLN A 12 0.23 -6.90 11.24
N ILE A 13 1.53 -6.73 11.49
CA ILE A 13 2.55 -6.64 10.44
C ILE A 13 2.59 -7.94 9.63
N LEU A 14 2.55 -9.09 10.29
CA LEU A 14 2.58 -10.40 9.64
C LEU A 14 1.33 -10.66 8.80
N LEU A 15 0.15 -10.26 9.28
CA LEU A 15 -1.10 -10.31 8.52
C LEU A 15 -1.06 -9.37 7.30
N LEU A 16 -0.52 -8.16 7.46
CA LEU A 16 -0.34 -7.19 6.37
C LEU A 16 0.62 -7.73 5.29
N ASP A 17 1.76 -8.29 5.72
CA ASP A 17 2.79 -8.84 4.83
C ASP A 17 2.28 -10.07 4.05
N LEU A 18 1.44 -10.91 4.68
CA LEU A 18 0.81 -12.04 4.02
C LEU A 18 -0.15 -11.60 2.92
N VAL A 19 -1.02 -10.62 3.17
CA VAL A 19 -1.94 -10.11 2.14
C VAL A 19 -1.15 -9.45 1.00
N PHE A 20 -0.12 -8.68 1.32
CA PHE A 20 0.70 -7.99 0.32
C PHE A 20 1.54 -8.96 -0.52
N SER A 21 2.11 -10.01 0.08
CA SER A 21 2.86 -11.03 -0.66
C SER A 21 1.96 -11.86 -1.59
N VAL A 22 0.74 -12.19 -1.17
CA VAL A 22 -0.23 -12.92 -2.00
C VAL A 22 -0.71 -12.08 -3.20
N ASP A 23 -1.04 -10.80 -2.99
CA ASP A 23 -1.41 -9.89 -4.08
C ASP A 23 -0.28 -9.68 -5.09
N SER A 24 0.95 -9.50 -4.60
CA SER A 24 2.15 -9.37 -5.42
C SER A 24 2.32 -10.56 -6.37
N ILE A 25 2.12 -11.77 -5.85
CA ILE A 25 2.25 -13.01 -6.63
C ILE A 25 1.09 -13.14 -7.63
N ILE A 26 -0.16 -12.96 -7.19
CA ILE A 26 -1.35 -13.11 -8.06
C ILE A 26 -1.37 -12.05 -9.18
N THR A 27 -0.91 -10.84 -8.88
CA THR A 27 -0.72 -9.79 -9.88
C THR A 27 0.36 -10.19 -10.89
N ALA A 28 1.52 -10.70 -10.43
CA ALA A 28 2.60 -11.10 -11.34
C ALA A 28 2.23 -12.32 -12.21
N VAL A 29 1.61 -13.35 -11.62
CA VAL A 29 1.10 -14.53 -12.35
C VAL A 29 0.01 -14.14 -13.34
N GLY A 30 -0.86 -13.20 -12.96
CA GLY A 30 -2.00 -12.79 -13.78
C GLY A 30 -1.68 -11.78 -14.90
N MET A 31 -0.44 -11.29 -15.01
CA MET A 31 -0.03 -10.36 -16.07
C MET A 31 0.86 -11.00 -17.14
N THR A 32 1.54 -12.12 -16.86
CA THR A 32 2.40 -12.80 -17.84
C THR A 32 2.47 -14.30 -17.56
N GLU A 33 2.48 -15.13 -18.59
CA GLU A 33 2.71 -16.58 -18.45
C GLU A 33 4.21 -16.93 -18.32
N HIS A 34 5.10 -15.94 -18.41
CA HIS A 34 6.55 -16.13 -18.38
C HIS A 34 7.08 -16.18 -16.95
N LEU A 35 7.19 -17.40 -16.39
CA LEU A 35 7.75 -17.66 -15.07
C LEU A 35 9.06 -16.89 -14.77
N PRO A 36 10.04 -16.78 -15.70
CA PRO A 36 11.28 -16.04 -15.42
C PRO A 36 11.05 -14.54 -15.16
N VAL A 37 10.12 -13.92 -15.88
CA VAL A 37 9.80 -12.48 -15.75
C VAL A 37 9.17 -12.22 -14.39
N MET A 38 8.27 -13.11 -13.96
CA MET A 38 7.64 -13.02 -12.64
C MET A 38 8.68 -13.10 -11.50
N VAL A 39 9.61 -14.05 -11.55
CA VAL A 39 10.66 -14.20 -10.52
C VAL A 39 11.52 -12.94 -10.46
N ILE A 40 11.96 -12.42 -11.61
CA ILE A 40 12.77 -11.20 -11.67
C ILE A 40 12.00 -10.01 -11.10
N ALA A 41 10.72 -9.85 -11.45
CA ALA A 41 9.88 -8.77 -10.96
C ALA A 41 9.73 -8.79 -9.43
N VAL A 42 9.47 -9.96 -8.84
CA VAL A 42 9.34 -10.11 -7.39
C VAL A 42 10.66 -9.82 -6.68
N VAL A 43 11.79 -10.35 -7.16
CA VAL A 43 13.11 -10.11 -6.56
C VAL A 43 13.47 -8.63 -6.61
N VAL A 44 13.23 -7.96 -7.74
CA VAL A 44 13.47 -6.51 -7.88
C VAL A 44 12.55 -5.73 -6.93
N ALA A 45 11.25 -6.06 -6.88
CA ALA A 45 10.30 -5.38 -6.01
C ALA A 45 10.69 -5.49 -4.52
N VAL A 46 11.01 -6.69 -4.04
CA VAL A 46 11.44 -6.91 -2.65
C VAL A 46 12.75 -6.18 -2.36
N THR A 47 13.71 -6.21 -3.29
CA THR A 47 14.99 -5.48 -3.13
C THR A 47 14.75 -3.98 -2.97
N VAL A 48 13.89 -3.40 -3.82
CA VAL A 48 13.52 -1.97 -3.73
C VAL A 48 12.80 -1.67 -2.42
N MET A 49 11.89 -2.54 -1.97
CA MET A 49 11.19 -2.36 -0.69
C MET A 49 12.14 -2.38 0.50
N LEU A 50 13.11 -3.29 0.54
CA LEU A 50 14.09 -3.36 1.62
C LEU A 50 14.97 -2.10 1.65
N LEU A 51 15.43 -1.62 0.49
CA LEU A 51 16.21 -0.38 0.40
C LEU A 51 15.37 0.86 0.77
N ALA A 52 14.07 0.84 0.44
CA ALA A 52 13.14 1.93 0.70
C ALA A 52 12.47 1.86 2.08
N ALA A 53 12.69 0.81 2.88
CA ALA A 53 11.96 0.60 4.14
C ALA A 53 12.12 1.76 5.13
N ASN A 54 13.35 2.22 5.35
CA ASN A 54 13.65 3.35 6.25
C ASN A 54 13.03 4.69 5.77
N PRO A 55 13.24 5.13 4.51
CA PRO A 55 12.62 6.37 4.05
C PRO A 55 11.08 6.27 3.99
N LEU A 56 10.53 5.09 3.67
CA LEU A 56 9.09 4.86 3.68
C LEU A 56 8.52 4.96 5.10
N ALA A 57 9.16 4.34 6.09
CA ALA A 57 8.74 4.42 7.50
C ALA A 57 8.75 5.88 7.99
N ASN A 58 9.81 6.64 7.66
CA ASN A 58 9.88 8.05 7.99
C ASN A 58 8.78 8.87 7.30
N PHE A 59 8.49 8.60 6.03
CA PHE A 59 7.43 9.28 5.29
C PHE A 59 6.05 9.03 5.89
N ILE A 60 5.77 7.78 6.27
CA ILE A 60 4.52 7.36 6.90
C ILE A 60 4.33 8.04 8.26
N ASN A 61 5.38 8.09 9.10
CA ASN A 61 5.35 8.75 10.40
C ASN A 61 5.01 10.25 10.31
N HIS A 62 5.45 10.92 9.24
CA HIS A 62 5.14 12.33 9.01
C HIS A 62 3.76 12.56 8.39
N ASN A 63 3.14 11.54 7.78
CA ASN A 63 1.88 11.66 7.04
C ASN A 63 0.93 10.51 7.41
N PRO A 64 0.28 10.55 8.59
CA PRO A 64 -0.57 9.46 9.09
C PRO A 64 -1.78 9.14 8.20
N THR A 65 -2.23 10.08 7.37
CA THR A 65 -3.27 9.84 6.36
C THR A 65 -2.84 8.83 5.28
N VAL A 66 -1.54 8.69 5.03
CA VAL A 66 -0.98 7.67 4.12
C VAL A 66 -1.13 6.27 4.71
N VAL A 67 -1.04 6.11 6.05
CA VAL A 67 -1.33 4.82 6.71
C VAL A 67 -2.76 4.41 6.41
N MET A 68 -3.71 5.34 6.58
CA MET A 68 -5.13 5.07 6.34
C MET A 68 -5.39 4.72 4.87
N LEU A 69 -4.72 5.38 3.93
CA LEU A 69 -4.78 5.05 2.50
C LEU A 69 -4.27 3.62 2.25
N ALA A 70 -3.13 3.24 2.83
CA ALA A 70 -2.55 1.90 2.68
C ALA A 70 -3.43 0.80 3.28
N LEU A 71 -4.00 1.03 4.47
CA LEU A 71 -4.99 0.12 5.08
C LEU A 71 -6.25 -0.01 4.20
N GLY A 72 -6.68 1.07 3.55
CA GLY A 72 -7.79 1.04 2.59
C GLY A 72 -7.46 0.20 1.35
N PHE A 73 -6.26 0.34 0.79
CA PHE A 73 -5.79 -0.49 -0.33
C PHE A 73 -5.69 -1.96 0.06
N LEU A 74 -5.20 -2.27 1.26
CA LEU A 74 -5.17 -3.62 1.78
C LEU A 74 -6.57 -4.25 1.82
N ILE A 75 -7.57 -3.53 2.33
CA ILE A 75 -8.95 -4.02 2.37
C ILE A 75 -9.48 -4.23 0.95
N MET A 76 -9.26 -3.27 0.04
CA MET A 76 -9.69 -3.37 -1.36
C MET A 76 -9.10 -4.59 -2.06
N ILE A 77 -7.79 -4.79 -1.94
CA ILE A 77 -7.08 -5.93 -2.50
C ILE A 77 -7.53 -7.23 -1.83
N GLY A 78 -7.62 -7.28 -0.50
CA GLY A 78 -8.11 -8.45 0.23
C GLY A 78 -9.52 -8.87 -0.22
N MET A 79 -10.44 -7.92 -0.39
CA MET A 79 -11.78 -8.18 -0.93
C MET A 79 -11.74 -8.66 -2.38
N THR A 80 -10.85 -8.11 -3.20
CA THR A 80 -10.66 -8.54 -4.59
C THR A 80 -10.17 -9.98 -4.65
N LEU A 81 -9.17 -10.34 -3.85
CA LEU A 81 -8.62 -11.70 -3.81
C LEU A 81 -9.67 -12.72 -3.34
N ILE A 82 -10.51 -12.34 -2.38
CA ILE A 82 -11.65 -13.16 -1.97
C ILE A 82 -12.60 -13.35 -3.17
N ALA A 83 -13.00 -12.27 -3.84
CA ALA A 83 -13.90 -12.34 -4.99
C ALA A 83 -13.34 -13.20 -6.14
N GLU A 84 -12.06 -13.02 -6.48
CA GLU A 84 -11.36 -13.83 -7.49
C GLU A 84 -11.28 -15.31 -7.05
N GLY A 85 -11.05 -15.57 -5.76
CA GLY A 85 -11.07 -16.93 -5.19
C GLY A 85 -12.43 -17.62 -5.26
N PHE A 86 -13.54 -16.85 -5.30
CA PHE A 86 -14.90 -17.35 -5.56
C PHE A 86 -15.27 -17.39 -7.05
N GLY A 87 -14.33 -17.10 -7.96
CA GLY A 87 -14.53 -17.12 -9.41
C GLY A 87 -15.12 -15.83 -10.00
N ALA A 88 -15.37 -14.81 -9.18
CA ALA A 88 -15.77 -13.49 -9.65
C ALA A 88 -14.53 -12.73 -10.15
N HIS A 89 -14.40 -12.62 -11.48
CA HIS A 89 -13.29 -11.89 -12.09
C HIS A 89 -13.53 -10.39 -11.96
N VAL A 90 -12.81 -9.75 -11.03
CA VAL A 90 -12.82 -8.30 -10.89
C VAL A 90 -11.85 -7.70 -11.91
N PRO A 91 -12.28 -6.80 -12.81
CA PRO A 91 -11.35 -6.24 -13.79
C PRO A 91 -10.31 -5.36 -13.08
N LYS A 92 -9.06 -5.82 -13.07
CA LYS A 92 -7.91 -5.21 -12.36
C LYS A 92 -7.70 -3.74 -12.69
N GLY A 93 -8.03 -3.32 -13.92
CA GLY A 93 -7.95 -1.92 -14.35
C GLY A 93 -8.75 -0.95 -13.48
N TYR A 94 -9.93 -1.35 -12.97
CA TYR A 94 -10.72 -0.50 -12.07
C TYR A 94 -10.03 -0.32 -10.71
N ILE A 95 -9.40 -1.37 -10.20
CA ILE A 95 -8.68 -1.34 -8.93
C ILE A 95 -7.43 -0.44 -9.07
N TYR A 96 -6.66 -0.62 -10.14
CA TYR A 96 -5.49 0.21 -10.39
C TYR A 96 -5.86 1.68 -10.61
N ALA A 97 -6.96 1.96 -11.31
CA ALA A 97 -7.47 3.32 -11.47
C ALA A 97 -7.93 3.93 -10.13
N ALA A 98 -8.62 3.16 -9.29
CA ALA A 98 -9.04 3.60 -7.96
C ALA A 98 -7.84 3.90 -7.05
N MET A 99 -6.84 3.00 -7.02
CA MET A 99 -5.61 3.21 -6.24
C MET A 99 -4.85 4.46 -6.71
N ALA A 100 -4.67 4.62 -8.02
CA ALA A 100 -4.00 5.79 -8.59
C ALA A 100 -4.76 7.09 -8.28
N PHE A 101 -6.09 7.09 -8.42
CA PHE A 101 -6.93 8.24 -8.10
C PHE A 101 -6.85 8.60 -6.61
N SER A 102 -6.97 7.63 -5.71
CA SER A 102 -6.86 7.88 -4.27
C SER A 102 -5.49 8.40 -3.87
N ALA A 103 -4.40 7.88 -4.45
CA ALA A 103 -3.05 8.38 -4.24
C ALA A 103 -2.88 9.82 -4.75
N LEU A 104 -3.46 10.15 -5.91
CA LEU A 104 -3.48 11.51 -6.44
C LEU A 104 -4.21 12.47 -5.50
N ILE A 105 -5.41 12.12 -5.05
CA ILE A 105 -6.21 12.92 -4.13
C ILE A 105 -5.45 13.15 -2.82
N GLU A 106 -4.83 12.11 -2.25
CA GLU A 106 -4.05 12.27 -1.03
C GLU A 106 -2.79 13.13 -1.24
N GLY A 107 -2.14 13.01 -2.40
CA GLY A 107 -1.05 13.91 -2.81
C GLY A 107 -1.49 15.38 -2.85
N LEU A 108 -2.63 15.68 -3.49
CA LEU A 108 -3.21 17.03 -3.51
C LEU A 108 -3.58 17.52 -2.10
N ASN A 109 -4.12 16.64 -1.26
CA ASN A 109 -4.48 16.92 0.12
C ASN A 109 -3.24 17.29 0.95
N MET A 110 -2.13 16.57 0.77
CA MET A 110 -0.84 16.88 1.39
C MET A 110 -0.30 18.24 0.93
N LEU A 111 -0.37 18.55 -0.38
CA LEU A 111 0.06 19.85 -0.92
C LEU A 111 -0.78 21.01 -0.36
N SER A 112 -2.10 20.85 -0.32
CA SER A 112 -3.03 21.84 0.24
C SER A 112 -2.75 22.10 1.73
N ARG A 113 -2.54 21.05 2.53
CA ARG A 113 -2.16 21.18 3.94
C ARG A 113 -0.83 21.92 4.13
N ARG A 114 0.16 21.66 3.28
CA ARG A 114 1.46 22.36 3.30
C ARG A 114 1.31 23.85 2.94
N ALA A 115 0.50 24.16 1.93
CA ALA A 115 0.23 25.54 1.51
C ALA A 115 -0.47 26.35 2.62
N LYS A 116 -1.49 25.79 3.27
CA LYS A 116 -2.19 26.43 4.40
C LYS A 116 -1.26 26.72 5.59
N ARG A 117 -0.38 25.76 5.94
CA ARG A 117 0.61 25.95 7.01
C ARG A 117 1.59 27.08 6.70
N ARG A 118 2.02 27.23 5.44
CA ARG A 118 2.89 28.33 5.01
C ARG A 118 2.21 29.70 5.10
N GLN A 119 0.93 29.80 4.71
CA GLN A 119 0.17 31.05 4.82
C GLN A 119 -0.04 31.50 6.27
N GLN A 120 -0.33 30.55 7.17
CA GLN A 120 -0.46 30.85 8.62
C GLN A 120 0.85 31.30 9.27
N ALA A 121 1.99 30.84 8.75
CA ALA A 121 3.32 31.27 9.23
C ALA A 121 3.75 32.64 8.68
N ALA A 122 3.25 33.06 7.52
CA ALA A 122 3.54 34.36 6.90
C ALA A 122 2.59 35.49 7.34
N GLY A 123 1.46 35.15 7.97
CA GLY A 123 0.51 36.10 8.56
C GLY A 123 0.75 36.39 10.05
N LYS A 124 1.90 35.97 10.59
CA LYS A 124 2.45 36.36 11.89
C LYS A 124 3.74 37.14 11.66
#